data_AF-P36520-F1
#
_entry.id   AF-P36520-F1
#
_cell.length_a   1.000
_cell.length_b   1.000
_cell.length_c   1.000
_cell.angle_alpha   90.00
_cell.angle_beta   90.00
_cell.angle_gamma   90.00
#
_symmetry.space_group_name_H-M   'P 1'
#
loop_
_entity.id
_entity.type
_entity.pdbx_description
1 polymer ?
#
loop_
_entity_poly.entity_id
_entity_poly.type
_entity_poly.pdbx_seq_one_letter_code
_entity_poly.pdbx_strand_id
1 'polypeptide(L)'
;MKAERQTGLRNSFTTVIGRKLINTFVPSMMLTSVAGNDIFFRGLFKSPVLAFQSYRYVSILGQLKPSDGSTKSFKRLGRGPSSGLGKTSGRGQKGQKARGKVKSWFEGGQTPIYKLFPKIGFTNVGAKPLKELNLKRIQWFHDKNRLHLQPGEVLDMNKMRKLGLVTGPIKYGVKILASGKFHYNLPIALEASRASAKAIAAIEKAGGKFTARYYTPLGLRAHLNPQWFLEKRGRVPLQARPTKRRDIDFYSKEEKRGYLVMEKDKLLQDIKEAQNKGSRHFLKQNVKKSSLEIELEELSPEKDWVPVVSNSKVMNIKALDH
;
A
#
# COMPACT_ATOMS: atom_id res chain seq x y z
N MET A 1 -1.12 34.98 -50.07
CA MET A 1 -0.31 34.07 -50.91
C MET A 1 -0.14 32.75 -50.18
N LYS A 2 -0.49 31.63 -50.86
CA LYS A 2 -0.35 30.19 -50.51
C LYS A 2 -1.03 29.74 -49.19
N ALA A 3 -2.27 29.21 -49.21
CA ALA A 3 -2.72 27.85 -49.61
C ALA A 3 -2.07 26.76 -48.71
N GLU A 4 -2.77 25.82 -48.06
CA GLU A 4 -3.93 25.04 -48.53
C GLU A 4 -4.65 24.35 -47.34
N ARG A 5 -5.96 24.11 -47.49
CA ARG A 5 -6.89 23.41 -46.58
C ARG A 5 -6.95 21.91 -46.95
N GLN A 6 -7.44 21.04 -46.05
CA GLN A 6 -8.52 20.02 -46.24
C GLN A 6 -8.72 19.20 -44.94
N THR A 7 -9.84 19.38 -44.20
CA THR A 7 -11.06 18.49 -44.06
C THR A 7 -10.85 17.24 -43.16
N GLY A 8 -11.73 16.77 -42.26
CA GLY A 8 -13.09 17.08 -41.76
C GLY A 8 -13.32 16.32 -40.42
N LEU A 9 -14.09 16.83 -39.44
CA LEU A 9 -15.53 16.56 -39.16
C LEU A 9 -15.86 15.05 -39.06
N ARG A 10 -16.59 14.46 -38.10
CA ARG A 10 -17.42 14.91 -36.95
C ARG A 10 -17.95 13.64 -36.21
N ASN A 11 -18.54 13.85 -35.02
CA ASN A 11 -19.49 12.97 -34.27
C ASN A 11 -18.88 11.83 -33.42
N SER A 12 -18.95 11.75 -32.09
CA SER A 12 -19.94 12.05 -31.02
C SER A 12 -20.79 10.84 -30.56
N PHE A 13 -20.73 10.62 -29.23
CA PHE A 13 -21.60 9.85 -28.32
C PHE A 13 -21.92 8.36 -28.60
N THR A 14 -21.53 7.47 -27.68
CA THR A 14 -22.42 6.91 -26.63
C THR A 14 -21.74 5.79 -25.84
N THR A 15 -22.30 5.56 -24.64
CA THR A 15 -21.73 4.91 -23.47
C THR A 15 -22.34 3.51 -23.28
N VAL A 16 -21.73 2.70 -22.40
CA VAL A 16 -22.39 1.72 -21.47
C VAL A 16 -22.33 0.21 -21.84
N ILE A 17 -21.59 -0.54 -21.00
CA ILE A 17 -21.78 -1.96 -20.54
C ILE A 17 -21.64 -3.07 -21.61
N GLY A 18 -20.78 -4.09 -21.54
CA GLY A 18 -20.13 -4.76 -20.43
C GLY A 18 -20.69 -6.18 -20.23
N ARG A 19 -20.03 -7.23 -20.76
CA ARG A 19 -19.77 -8.53 -20.07
C ARG A 19 -19.13 -9.57 -21.00
N LYS A 20 -18.22 -10.35 -20.38
CA LYS A 20 -17.35 -11.39 -20.90
C LYS A 20 -18.12 -12.67 -21.26
N LEU A 21 -17.70 -13.34 -22.34
CA LEU A 21 -17.91 -14.77 -22.58
C LEU A 21 -16.57 -15.50 -22.42
N ILE A 22 -16.57 -16.56 -21.62
CA ILE A 22 -15.50 -17.54 -21.50
C ILE A 22 -16.01 -18.79 -22.23
N ASN A 23 -15.39 -19.12 -23.36
CA ASN A 23 -15.61 -20.38 -24.08
C ASN A 23 -14.74 -21.45 -23.43
N THR A 24 -15.38 -22.50 -22.92
CA THR A 24 -14.73 -23.78 -22.61
C THR A 24 -15.01 -24.78 -23.70
N PHE A 25 -13.93 -25.22 -24.34
CA PHE A 25 -13.81 -26.25 -25.36
C PHE A 25 -13.87 -27.63 -24.68
N VAL A 26 -14.71 -28.56 -25.16
CA VAL A 26 -14.66 -29.99 -24.79
C VAL A 26 -14.74 -30.81 -26.08
N PRO A 27 -13.83 -31.78 -26.29
CA PRO A 27 -13.66 -32.45 -27.58
C PRO A 27 -14.60 -33.64 -27.77
N SER A 28 -14.87 -33.88 -29.06
CA SER A 28 -15.49 -35.05 -29.67
C SER A 28 -14.83 -36.36 -29.23
N MET A 29 -15.65 -37.35 -28.88
CA MET A 29 -15.24 -38.76 -28.81
C MET A 29 -16.23 -39.60 -29.61
N MET A 30 -15.66 -40.41 -30.51
CA MET A 30 -16.33 -41.25 -31.49
C MET A 30 -17.22 -42.31 -30.85
N LEU A 31 -18.33 -42.65 -31.51
CA LEU A 31 -18.86 -44.01 -31.52
C LEU A 31 -19.65 -44.23 -32.81
N THR A 32 -19.42 -45.42 -33.35
CA THR A 32 -19.65 -45.88 -34.71
C THR A 32 -21.09 -46.22 -35.03
N SER A 33 -21.44 -45.94 -36.28
CA SER A 33 -22.67 -46.24 -37.03
C SER A 33 -23.10 -47.72 -36.97
N VAL A 34 -24.36 -47.96 -36.62
CA VAL A 34 -25.17 -49.07 -37.14
C VAL A 34 -26.50 -48.47 -37.62
N ALA A 35 -26.87 -48.85 -38.83
CA ALA A 35 -27.91 -48.28 -39.66
C ALA A 35 -29.34 -48.50 -39.16
N GLY A 36 -30.22 -47.58 -39.56
CA GLY A 36 -31.58 -47.92 -40.00
C GLY A 36 -32.72 -47.36 -39.15
N ASN A 37 -33.60 -46.63 -39.83
CA ASN A 37 -35.00 -46.33 -39.47
C ASN A 37 -35.16 -45.21 -38.43
N ASP A 38 -36.05 -44.23 -38.56
CA ASP A 38 -36.93 -43.79 -39.63
C ASP A 38 -37.61 -42.50 -39.11
N ILE A 39 -38.08 -41.66 -40.03
CA ILE A 39 -39.26 -40.80 -39.86
C ILE A 39 -39.12 -39.50 -39.02
N PHE A 40 -39.08 -38.39 -39.78
CA PHE A 40 -39.78 -37.11 -39.57
C PHE A 40 -39.67 -36.41 -38.20
N PHE A 41 -39.03 -35.23 -38.18
CA PHE A 41 -39.76 -33.96 -38.00
C PHE A 41 -38.86 -32.76 -38.34
N ARG A 42 -39.20 -32.07 -39.44
CA ARG A 42 -38.66 -30.77 -39.82
C ARG A 42 -39.35 -29.66 -39.01
N GLY A 43 -38.57 -28.70 -38.56
CA GLY A 43 -38.99 -27.30 -38.41
C GLY A 43 -39.61 -26.91 -37.07
N LEU A 44 -38.93 -26.02 -36.33
CA LEU A 44 -39.24 -24.59 -36.32
C LEU A 44 -38.34 -23.89 -35.30
N PHE A 45 -37.49 -23.01 -35.78
CA PHE A 45 -36.86 -21.94 -34.99
C PHE A 45 -37.98 -21.11 -34.34
N LYS A 46 -38.08 -21.11 -33.00
CA LYS A 46 -38.86 -20.13 -32.24
C LYS A 46 -37.97 -19.48 -31.18
N SER A 47 -37.83 -18.16 -31.34
CA SER A 47 -37.11 -17.22 -30.50
C SER A 47 -37.56 -17.23 -29.03
N PRO A 48 -36.70 -16.85 -28.06
CA PRO A 48 -37.08 -16.81 -26.66
C PRO A 48 -37.90 -15.55 -26.40
N VAL A 49 -39.22 -15.68 -26.40
CA VAL A 49 -40.12 -14.68 -25.81
C VAL A 49 -39.89 -14.73 -24.30
N LEU A 50 -39.21 -13.69 -23.78
CA LEU A 50 -38.99 -13.46 -22.36
C LEU A 50 -40.33 -13.40 -21.62
N ALA A 51 -40.66 -14.48 -20.93
CA ALA A 51 -41.84 -14.58 -20.08
C ALA A 51 -41.63 -13.80 -18.77
N PHE A 52 -41.87 -12.48 -18.81
CA PHE A 52 -42.29 -11.75 -17.62
C PHE A 52 -43.76 -12.12 -17.32
N GLN A 53 -44.00 -13.33 -16.81
CA GLN A 53 -45.31 -13.63 -16.23
C GLN A 53 -45.44 -12.86 -14.91
N SER A 54 -46.49 -12.04 -14.85
CA SER A 54 -46.89 -11.29 -13.68
C SER A 54 -47.31 -12.24 -12.56
N TYR A 55 -46.46 -12.40 -11.54
CA TYR A 55 -46.83 -13.07 -10.30
C TYR A 55 -47.91 -12.26 -9.59
N ARG A 56 -49.18 -12.64 -9.81
CA ARG A 56 -50.36 -12.11 -9.10
C ARG A 56 -50.36 -12.64 -7.65
N TYR A 57 -50.35 -11.71 -6.68
CA TYR A 57 -50.76 -11.80 -5.26
C TYR A 57 -50.68 -13.15 -4.51
N VAL A 58 -49.58 -13.89 -4.63
CA VAL A 58 -49.25 -14.98 -3.71
C VAL A 58 -48.01 -14.59 -2.91
N SER A 59 -48.06 -14.75 -1.58
CA SER A 59 -46.89 -14.44 -0.74
C SER A 59 -45.69 -15.29 -1.16
N ILE A 60 -44.57 -14.64 -1.47
CA ILE A 60 -43.33 -15.31 -1.93
C ILE A 60 -42.68 -16.16 -0.82
N LEU A 61 -42.94 -15.82 0.44
CA LEU A 61 -42.24 -16.37 1.61
C LEU A 61 -42.38 -17.91 1.72
N GLY A 62 -43.51 -18.48 1.30
CA GLY A 62 -43.77 -19.93 1.36
C GLY A 62 -43.15 -20.76 0.22
N GLN A 63 -42.58 -20.13 -0.81
CA GLN A 63 -42.10 -20.78 -2.03
C GLN A 63 -40.62 -20.48 -2.33
N LEU A 64 -39.90 -19.86 -1.39
CA LEU A 64 -38.47 -19.63 -1.50
C LEU A 64 -37.71 -20.97 -1.50
N LYS A 65 -36.99 -21.24 -2.58
CA LYS A 65 -36.02 -22.32 -2.67
C LYS A 65 -34.63 -21.72 -2.84
N PRO A 66 -33.59 -22.32 -2.23
CA PRO A 66 -32.22 -21.93 -2.55
C PRO A 66 -31.96 -22.16 -4.04
N SER A 67 -31.00 -21.44 -4.63
CA SER A 67 -30.57 -21.73 -5.99
C SER A 67 -30.07 -23.17 -6.07
N ASP A 68 -30.37 -23.86 -7.17
CA ASP A 68 -29.94 -25.24 -7.34
C ASP A 68 -28.42 -25.39 -7.14
N GLY A 69 -28.00 -26.45 -6.45
CA GLY A 69 -26.62 -26.69 -6.04
C GLY A 69 -26.07 -25.87 -4.87
N SER A 70 -26.80 -24.86 -4.35
CA SER A 70 -26.38 -24.09 -3.17
C SER A 70 -26.36 -24.94 -1.90
N THR A 71 -27.36 -25.80 -1.74
CA THR A 71 -27.48 -26.71 -0.59
C THR A 71 -27.15 -28.13 -0.98
N LYS A 72 -26.44 -28.84 -0.10
CA LYS A 72 -26.18 -30.28 -0.22
C LYS A 72 -26.68 -30.99 1.03
N SER A 73 -27.17 -32.21 0.89
CA SER A 73 -27.54 -33.04 2.03
C SER A 73 -26.28 -33.42 2.82
N PHE A 74 -26.34 -33.31 4.15
CA PHE A 74 -25.24 -33.76 4.99
C PHE A 74 -25.28 -35.29 5.17
N LYS A 75 -24.10 -35.91 5.20
CA LYS A 75 -23.98 -37.35 5.44
C LYS A 75 -24.38 -37.68 6.88
N ARG A 76 -25.54 -38.30 7.06
CA ARG A 76 -26.05 -38.79 8.36
C ARG A 76 -25.51 -40.20 8.62
N LEU A 77 -24.62 -40.33 9.60
CA LEU A 77 -23.98 -41.59 9.97
C LEU A 77 -24.87 -42.41 10.92
N GLY A 78 -24.83 -43.73 10.84
CA GLY A 78 -25.53 -44.64 11.77
C GLY A 78 -27.06 -44.64 11.60
N ARG A 79 -27.57 -44.65 10.37
CA ARG A 79 -29.02 -44.58 10.03
C ARG A 79 -29.52 -45.78 9.21
N GLY A 80 -29.10 -46.98 9.61
CA GLY A 80 -29.49 -48.24 8.96
C GLY A 80 -28.48 -48.75 7.93
N PRO A 81 -28.55 -50.04 7.54
CA PRO A 81 -27.58 -50.67 6.66
C PRO A 81 -27.64 -50.13 5.22
N SER A 82 -28.83 -49.80 4.71
CA SER A 82 -29.04 -49.31 3.34
C SER A 82 -28.56 -47.87 3.12
N SER A 83 -28.28 -47.09 4.19
CA SER A 83 -27.81 -45.70 4.05
C SER A 83 -26.38 -45.56 3.51
N GLY A 84 -25.64 -46.67 3.38
CA GLY A 84 -24.21 -46.70 3.03
C GLY A 84 -23.26 -46.33 4.18
N LEU A 85 -23.78 -45.74 5.27
CA LEU A 85 -23.01 -45.28 6.43
C LEU A 85 -23.57 -45.86 7.75
N GLY A 86 -24.05 -47.10 7.70
CA GLY A 86 -24.71 -47.80 8.81
C GLY A 86 -23.76 -48.26 9.93
N LYS A 87 -23.56 -49.58 10.06
CA LYS A 87 -22.95 -50.24 11.24
C LYS A 87 -21.62 -49.64 11.73
N THR A 88 -20.72 -49.23 10.83
CA THR A 88 -19.42 -48.64 11.19
C THR A 88 -19.42 -47.11 11.17
N SER A 89 -20.52 -46.47 10.76
CA SER A 89 -20.65 -45.00 10.70
C SER A 89 -19.46 -44.30 10.01
N GLY A 90 -18.87 -44.92 8.97
CA GLY A 90 -17.72 -44.38 8.24
C GLY A 90 -16.38 -44.40 8.99
N ARG A 91 -16.28 -45.12 10.12
CA ARG A 91 -15.08 -45.15 10.97
C ARG A 91 -14.09 -46.29 10.65
N GLY A 92 -14.46 -47.24 9.79
CA GLY A 92 -13.69 -48.45 9.49
C GLY A 92 -14.00 -49.62 10.43
N GLN A 93 -13.20 -50.69 10.38
CA GLN A 93 -13.33 -51.88 11.22
C GLN A 93 -12.22 -51.95 12.26
N LYS A 94 -12.60 -52.00 13.56
CA LYS A 94 -11.65 -52.11 14.69
C LYS A 94 -10.51 -51.05 14.61
N GLY A 95 -9.51 -51.13 15.48
CA GLY A 95 -8.39 -50.19 15.53
C GLY A 95 -8.70 -48.86 16.21
N GLN A 96 -7.65 -48.05 16.41
CA GLN A 96 -7.72 -46.81 17.18
C GLN A 96 -8.58 -45.73 16.52
N LYS A 97 -8.53 -45.61 15.18
CA LYS A 97 -9.37 -44.65 14.43
C LYS A 97 -10.86 -44.96 14.50
N ALA A 98 -11.22 -46.23 14.69
CA ALA A 98 -12.62 -46.63 14.82
C ALA A 98 -13.19 -46.38 16.21
N ARG A 99 -12.35 -46.51 17.26
CA ARG A 99 -12.76 -46.44 18.68
C ARG A 99 -12.32 -45.16 19.40
N GLY A 100 -11.59 -44.28 18.71
CA GLY A 100 -11.00 -43.09 19.33
C GLY A 100 -10.41 -42.14 18.30
N LYS A 101 -9.35 -41.43 18.70
CA LYS A 101 -8.67 -40.44 17.87
C LYS A 101 -7.18 -40.74 17.78
N VAL A 102 -6.62 -40.54 16.60
CA VAL A 102 -5.19 -40.40 16.37
C VAL A 102 -5.00 -39.07 15.65
N LYS A 103 -3.91 -38.37 15.96
CA LYS A 103 -3.60 -37.09 15.29
C LYS A 103 -3.41 -37.33 13.80
N SER A 104 -3.95 -36.45 12.96
CA SER A 104 -3.89 -36.61 11.49
C SER A 104 -2.47 -36.69 10.94
N TRP A 105 -1.52 -36.06 11.63
CA TRP A 105 -0.11 -35.97 11.24
C TRP A 105 0.80 -36.93 12.03
N PHE A 106 0.23 -37.88 12.77
CA PHE A 106 1.03 -38.87 13.50
C PHE A 106 1.56 -39.93 12.53
N GLU A 107 2.89 -40.04 12.42
CA GLU A 107 3.62 -40.88 11.44
C GLU A 107 3.97 -42.29 11.98
N GLY A 108 3.21 -42.81 12.95
CA GLY A 108 3.33 -44.20 13.38
C GLY A 108 4.56 -44.55 14.24
N GLY A 109 5.39 -43.58 14.61
CA GLY A 109 6.54 -43.77 15.51
C GLY A 109 7.88 -43.30 14.94
N GLN A 110 7.96 -43.08 13.63
CA GLN A 110 9.11 -42.44 13.00
C GLN A 110 9.27 -40.99 13.51
N THR A 111 10.50 -40.46 13.45
CA THR A 111 10.75 -39.02 13.63
C THR A 111 9.90 -38.22 12.64
N PRO A 112 8.93 -37.42 13.10
CA PRO A 112 7.93 -36.82 12.22
C PRO A 112 8.52 -35.71 11.36
N ILE A 113 7.89 -35.39 10.23
CA ILE A 113 8.39 -34.39 9.26
C ILE A 113 8.69 -33.02 9.87
N TYR A 114 7.92 -32.58 10.88
CA TYR A 114 8.14 -31.30 11.57
C TYR A 114 9.35 -31.32 12.52
N LYS A 115 10.01 -32.46 12.66
CA LYS A 115 11.23 -32.68 13.44
C LYS A 115 12.41 -33.15 12.57
N LEU A 116 12.17 -33.77 11.41
CA LEU A 116 13.21 -34.15 10.46
C LEU A 116 14.03 -32.95 9.97
N PHE A 117 13.35 -31.87 9.61
CA PHE A 117 13.99 -30.68 9.08
C PHE A 117 14.41 -29.72 10.20
N PRO A 118 15.60 -29.08 10.09
CA PRO A 118 16.00 -28.05 11.04
C PRO A 118 15.05 -26.86 10.95
N LYS A 119 14.87 -26.15 12.06
CA LYS A 119 14.14 -24.88 12.09
C LYS A 119 14.98 -23.83 11.37
N ILE A 120 14.50 -23.31 10.24
CA ILE A 120 15.22 -22.30 9.44
C ILE A 120 14.59 -20.91 9.57
N GLY A 121 15.44 -19.89 9.48
CA GLY A 121 15.03 -18.49 9.46
C GLY A 121 14.63 -17.94 10.83
N PHE A 122 14.09 -16.72 10.81
CA PHE A 122 13.59 -16.02 11.99
C PHE A 122 12.48 -15.05 11.56
N THR A 123 11.56 -14.74 12.47
CA THR A 123 10.51 -13.73 12.22
C THR A 123 11.00 -12.34 12.63
N ASN A 124 11.25 -11.47 11.66
CA ASN A 124 11.64 -10.08 11.93
C ASN A 124 10.43 -9.27 12.44
N VAL A 125 10.26 -9.19 13.76
CA VAL A 125 9.18 -8.41 14.42
C VAL A 125 9.23 -6.90 14.10
N GLY A 126 10.40 -6.40 13.69
CA GLY A 126 10.59 -5.01 13.27
C GLY A 126 10.27 -4.75 11.79
N ALA A 127 9.90 -5.78 11.02
CA ALA A 127 9.55 -5.64 9.63
C ALA A 127 8.20 -4.93 9.45
N LYS A 128 8.16 -4.00 8.50
CA LYS A 128 6.99 -3.18 8.18
C LYS A 128 6.63 -3.38 6.70
N PRO A 129 5.93 -4.48 6.35
CA PRO A 129 5.58 -4.75 4.95
C PRO A 129 4.69 -3.64 4.38
N LEU A 130 5.14 -3.02 3.30
CA LEU A 130 4.39 -1.97 2.60
C LEU A 130 3.45 -2.60 1.58
N LYS A 131 2.28 -2.01 1.37
CA LYS A 131 1.41 -2.40 0.25
C LYS A 131 2.01 -1.91 -1.05
N GLU A 132 2.04 -2.77 -2.05
CA GLU A 132 2.51 -2.39 -3.37
C GLU A 132 1.43 -1.68 -4.18
N LEU A 133 1.81 -0.63 -4.90
CA LEU A 133 0.99 0.05 -5.90
C LEU A 133 1.80 0.17 -7.19
N ASN A 134 1.32 -0.43 -8.27
CA ASN A 134 1.99 -0.37 -9.56
C ASN A 134 1.56 0.86 -10.37
N LEU A 135 2.47 1.47 -11.12
CA LEU A 135 2.18 2.58 -12.04
C LEU A 135 1.07 2.23 -13.04
N LYS A 136 1.03 0.99 -13.54
CA LYS A 136 -0.05 0.45 -14.40
C LYS A 136 -1.43 0.71 -13.82
N ARG A 137 -1.59 0.54 -12.50
CA ARG A 137 -2.88 0.72 -11.83
C ARG A 137 -3.24 2.20 -11.77
N ILE A 138 -2.28 3.08 -11.51
CA ILE A 138 -2.49 4.53 -11.50
C ILE A 138 -2.94 4.99 -12.90
N GLN A 139 -2.23 4.55 -13.94
CA GLN A 139 -2.60 4.81 -15.34
C GLN A 139 -4.01 4.32 -15.65
N TRP A 140 -4.33 3.07 -15.30
CA TRP A 140 -5.67 2.52 -15.53
C TRP A 140 -6.79 3.30 -14.82
N PHE A 141 -6.53 3.87 -13.63
CA PHE A 141 -7.49 4.75 -12.95
C PHE A 141 -7.69 6.07 -13.69
N HIS A 142 -6.62 6.63 -14.25
CA HIS A 142 -6.68 7.81 -15.10
C HIS A 142 -7.47 7.54 -16.38
N ASP A 143 -7.17 6.45 -17.09
CA ASP A 143 -7.87 6.06 -18.32
C ASP A 143 -9.38 5.78 -18.09
N LYS A 144 -9.76 5.42 -16.85
CA LYS A 144 -11.16 5.24 -16.44
C LYS A 144 -11.82 6.50 -15.90
N ASN A 145 -11.16 7.65 -15.93
CA ASN A 145 -11.62 8.92 -15.37
C ASN A 145 -11.99 8.83 -13.88
N ARG A 146 -11.33 7.93 -13.13
CA ARG A 146 -11.54 7.73 -11.69
C ARG A 146 -10.47 8.41 -10.83
N LEU A 147 -9.44 8.97 -11.46
CA LEU A 147 -8.36 9.68 -10.80
C LEU A 147 -8.74 11.15 -10.64
N HIS A 148 -9.58 11.44 -9.64
CA HIS A 148 -10.03 12.81 -9.36
C HIS A 148 -8.99 13.56 -8.52
N LEU A 149 -8.18 14.40 -9.17
CA LEU A 149 -7.18 15.28 -8.56
C LEU A 149 -7.40 16.72 -9.04
N GLN A 150 -7.34 17.68 -8.13
CA GLN A 150 -7.32 19.11 -8.49
C GLN A 150 -5.92 19.51 -9.00
N PRO A 151 -5.78 20.56 -9.84
CA PRO A 151 -4.47 21.02 -10.29
C PRO A 151 -3.62 21.43 -9.08
N GLY A 152 -2.41 20.85 -8.96
CA GLY A 152 -1.52 21.04 -7.83
C GLY A 152 -1.76 20.10 -6.64
N GLU A 153 -2.86 19.33 -6.60
CA GLU A 153 -3.10 18.35 -5.55
C GLU A 153 -2.18 17.13 -5.71
N VAL A 154 -1.45 16.80 -4.64
CA VAL A 154 -0.57 15.62 -4.62
C VAL A 154 -1.37 14.34 -4.43
N LEU A 155 -1.02 13.28 -5.16
CA LEU A 155 -1.57 11.95 -4.93
C LEU A 155 -0.83 11.28 -3.77
N ASP A 156 -1.25 11.61 -2.56
CA ASP A 156 -0.74 11.03 -1.32
C ASP A 156 -1.47 9.72 -0.95
N MET A 157 -0.97 8.98 0.04
CA MET A 157 -1.55 7.70 0.49
C MET A 157 -3.00 7.83 0.95
N ASN A 158 -3.39 8.95 1.58
CA ASN A 158 -4.78 9.24 1.90
C ASN A 158 -5.64 9.35 0.64
N LYS A 159 -5.18 10.12 -0.36
CA LYS A 159 -5.89 10.31 -1.62
C LYS A 159 -5.97 8.99 -2.40
N MET A 160 -4.90 8.19 -2.42
CA MET A 160 -4.90 6.84 -2.99
C MET A 160 -5.97 5.94 -2.34
N ARG A 161 -6.14 6.03 -1.01
CA ARG A 161 -7.18 5.28 -0.30
C ARG A 161 -8.58 5.78 -0.67
N LYS A 162 -8.80 7.10 -0.68
CA LYS A 162 -10.09 7.73 -1.05
C LYS A 162 -10.54 7.35 -2.46
N LEU A 163 -9.60 7.34 -3.42
CA LEU A 163 -9.89 6.96 -4.79
C LEU A 163 -10.09 5.44 -4.98
N GLY A 164 -9.59 4.61 -4.05
CA GLY A 164 -9.58 3.15 -4.18
C GLY A 164 -8.42 2.61 -5.02
N LEU A 165 -7.35 3.40 -5.20
CA LEU A 165 -6.09 2.93 -5.76
C LEU A 165 -5.47 1.87 -4.85
N VAL A 166 -5.48 2.07 -3.54
CA VAL A 166 -5.09 1.07 -2.56
C VAL A 166 -6.28 0.75 -1.67
N THR A 167 -6.76 -0.49 -1.76
CA THR A 167 -7.93 -0.98 -1.02
C THR A 167 -7.50 -1.85 0.17
N GLY A 168 -8.34 -1.92 1.20
CA GLY A 168 -8.08 -2.65 2.44
C GLY A 168 -7.13 -1.92 3.40
N PRO A 169 -6.68 -2.56 4.50
CA PRO A 169 -5.92 -1.87 5.55
C PRO A 169 -4.50 -1.50 5.08
N ILE A 170 -4.14 -0.23 5.17
CA ILE A 170 -2.76 0.24 4.94
C ILE A 170 -2.10 0.39 6.31
N LYS A 171 -1.41 -0.67 6.78
CA LYS A 171 -0.87 -0.73 8.15
C LYS A 171 0.46 -0.01 8.32
N TYR A 172 1.34 -0.10 7.32
CA TYR A 172 2.70 0.43 7.41
C TYR A 172 3.07 1.42 6.30
N GLY A 173 2.26 1.49 5.24
CA GLY A 173 2.45 2.43 4.13
C GLY A 173 2.34 1.77 2.77
N VAL A 174 2.73 2.51 1.73
CA VAL A 174 2.63 2.11 0.33
C VAL A 174 4.01 2.21 -0.34
N LYS A 175 4.34 1.21 -1.16
CA LYS A 175 5.52 1.20 -2.03
C LYS A 175 5.08 1.27 -3.50
N ILE A 176 5.54 2.28 -4.23
CA ILE A 176 5.24 2.42 -5.66
C ILE A 176 6.21 1.55 -6.48
N LEU A 177 5.68 0.70 -7.34
CA LEU A 177 6.42 -0.24 -8.19
C LEU A 177 6.23 0.08 -9.68
N ALA A 178 7.20 -0.34 -10.49
CA ALA A 178 7.35 0.10 -11.87
C ALA A 178 6.61 -0.76 -12.91
N SER A 179 5.71 -1.66 -12.50
CA SER A 179 4.92 -2.41 -13.49
C SER A 179 4.03 -1.44 -14.27
N GLY A 180 4.08 -1.50 -15.60
CA GLY A 180 3.41 -0.56 -16.50
C GLY A 180 4.14 0.77 -16.74
N LYS A 181 5.43 0.87 -16.40
CA LYS A 181 6.24 2.10 -16.60
C LYS A 181 6.25 2.66 -18.03
N PHE A 182 6.07 1.82 -19.05
CA PHE A 182 6.13 2.26 -20.45
C PHE A 182 4.91 3.05 -20.90
N HIS A 183 3.75 2.81 -20.28
CA HIS A 183 2.50 3.50 -20.60
C HIS A 183 2.16 4.60 -19.59
N TYR A 184 3.00 4.78 -18.56
CA TYR A 184 2.77 5.78 -17.52
C TYR A 184 3.12 7.17 -18.07
N ASN A 185 2.12 8.03 -18.25
CA ASN A 185 2.27 9.35 -18.87
C ASN A 185 1.67 10.50 -18.05
N LEU A 186 1.47 10.30 -16.74
CA LEU A 186 0.83 11.31 -15.89
C LEU A 186 1.85 12.31 -15.30
N PRO A 187 1.67 13.62 -15.49
CA PRO A 187 2.49 14.68 -14.89
C PRO A 187 2.01 15.03 -13.47
N ILE A 188 1.73 14.04 -12.64
CA ILE A 188 1.23 14.25 -11.26
C ILE A 188 2.33 14.04 -10.22
N ALA A 189 2.23 14.77 -9.10
CA ALA A 189 3.08 14.56 -7.94
C ALA A 189 2.56 13.39 -7.08
N LEU A 190 3.45 12.44 -6.77
CA LEU A 190 3.15 11.24 -5.99
C LEU A 190 3.88 11.27 -4.65
N GLU A 191 3.13 11.01 -3.57
CA GLU A 191 3.70 10.82 -2.24
C GLU A 191 3.36 9.41 -1.71
N ALA A 192 4.39 8.69 -1.27
CA ALA A 192 4.24 7.37 -0.66
C ALA A 192 5.39 7.08 0.31
N SER A 193 5.36 5.95 0.99
CA SER A 193 6.46 5.59 1.90
C SER A 193 7.77 5.34 1.17
N ARG A 194 7.71 4.62 0.04
CA ARG A 194 8.88 4.27 -0.80
C ARG A 194 8.47 4.13 -2.27
N ALA A 195 9.43 4.17 -3.17
CA ALA A 195 9.25 3.74 -4.56
C ALA A 195 10.44 2.89 -5.03
N SER A 196 10.23 2.09 -6.07
CA SER A 196 11.30 1.45 -6.82
C SER A 196 12.05 2.48 -7.66
N ALA A 197 13.37 2.35 -7.82
CA ALA A 197 14.17 3.26 -8.64
C ALA A 197 13.64 3.37 -10.09
N LYS A 198 13.24 2.22 -10.68
CA LYS A 198 12.60 2.18 -12.02
C LYS A 198 11.26 2.91 -12.07
N ALA A 199 10.54 3.00 -10.96
CA ALA A 199 9.27 3.71 -10.89
C ALA A 199 9.51 5.22 -10.78
N ILE A 200 10.48 5.65 -9.96
CA ILE A 200 10.91 7.05 -9.84
C ILE A 200 11.30 7.58 -11.21
N ALA A 201 12.20 6.90 -11.93
CA ALA A 201 12.62 7.31 -13.26
C ALA A 201 11.46 7.40 -14.27
N ALA A 202 10.45 6.54 -14.16
CA ALA A 202 9.26 6.60 -15.02
C ALA A 202 8.34 7.78 -14.68
N ILE A 203 8.18 8.11 -13.39
CA ILE A 203 7.42 9.26 -12.92
C ILE A 203 8.07 10.56 -13.40
N GLU A 204 9.39 10.67 -13.29
CA GLU A 204 10.14 11.83 -13.76
C GLU A 204 10.08 12.00 -15.28
N LYS A 205 10.20 10.90 -16.03
CA LYS A 205 10.03 10.92 -17.50
C LYS A 205 8.65 11.41 -17.93
N ALA A 206 7.61 11.15 -17.13
CA ALA A 206 6.26 11.66 -17.35
C ALA A 206 6.08 13.14 -16.93
N GLY A 207 7.12 13.79 -16.41
CA GLY A 207 7.04 15.15 -15.85
C GLY A 207 6.46 15.23 -14.44
N GLY A 208 6.27 14.08 -13.78
CA GLY A 208 5.79 14.02 -12.39
C GLY A 208 6.93 14.16 -11.37
N LYS A 209 6.56 14.36 -10.10
CA LYS A 209 7.49 14.43 -8.97
C LYS A 209 7.17 13.32 -7.97
N PHE A 210 8.18 12.63 -7.44
CA PHE A 210 7.99 11.64 -6.38
C PHE A 210 8.67 12.11 -5.08
N THR A 211 8.00 11.92 -3.94
CA THR A 211 8.58 12.15 -2.61
C THR A 211 8.28 10.97 -1.69
N ALA A 212 9.34 10.42 -1.09
CA ALA A 212 9.25 9.36 -0.11
C ALA A 212 9.05 9.97 1.29
N ARG A 213 7.88 9.75 1.88
CA ARG A 213 7.48 10.31 3.18
C ARG A 213 7.52 9.26 4.30
N TYR A 214 8.07 9.65 5.45
CA TYR A 214 8.03 8.84 6.65
C TYR A 214 6.69 8.92 7.38
N TYR A 215 6.16 7.77 7.79
CA TYR A 215 5.02 7.68 8.70
C TYR A 215 5.26 6.62 9.77
N THR A 216 4.95 6.94 11.03
CA THR A 216 4.75 5.95 12.10
C THR A 216 3.37 5.31 11.94
N PRO A 217 3.06 4.15 12.55
CA PRO A 217 1.73 3.55 12.43
C PRO A 217 0.59 4.50 12.86
N LEU A 218 0.81 5.30 13.91
CA LEU A 218 -0.14 6.32 14.35
C LEU A 218 -0.20 7.51 13.37
N GLY A 219 0.96 8.02 12.93
CA GLY A 219 1.03 9.11 11.97
C GLY A 219 0.38 8.76 10.62
N LEU A 220 0.56 7.52 10.15
CA LEU A 220 -0.08 6.99 8.96
C LEU A 220 -1.61 6.91 9.15
N ARG A 221 -2.08 6.44 10.31
CA ARG A 221 -3.51 6.41 10.62
C ARG A 221 -4.10 7.83 10.63
N ALA A 222 -3.40 8.80 11.22
CA ALA A 222 -3.80 10.21 11.21
C ALA A 222 -3.82 10.78 9.80
N HIS A 223 -2.84 10.46 8.97
CA HIS A 223 -2.80 10.88 7.57
C HIS A 223 -3.95 10.29 6.75
N LEU A 224 -4.23 8.99 6.91
CA LEU A 224 -5.28 8.28 6.17
C LEU A 224 -6.71 8.59 6.62
N ASN A 225 -6.90 9.04 7.86
CA ASN A 225 -8.21 9.37 8.42
C ASN A 225 -8.09 10.50 9.45
N PRO A 226 -7.79 11.74 9.03
CA PRO A 226 -7.63 12.88 9.94
C PRO A 226 -8.96 13.26 10.61
N GLN A 227 -10.07 13.15 9.88
CA GLN A 227 -11.40 13.54 10.35
C GLN A 227 -11.82 12.79 11.61
N TRP A 228 -11.53 11.49 11.69
CA TRP A 228 -11.78 10.71 12.90
C TRP A 228 -11.05 11.25 14.14
N PHE A 229 -9.84 11.79 13.98
CA PHE A 229 -9.12 12.39 15.12
C PHE A 229 -9.72 13.74 15.52
N LEU A 230 -10.18 14.54 14.55
CA LEU A 230 -10.92 15.78 14.82
C LEU A 230 -12.21 15.48 15.58
N GLU A 231 -13.02 14.53 15.11
CA GLU A 231 -14.27 14.13 15.75
C GLU A 231 -14.07 13.59 17.18
N LYS A 232 -13.01 12.81 17.41
CA LYS A 232 -12.78 12.16 18.72
C LYS A 232 -11.98 13.00 19.70
N ARG A 233 -11.14 13.93 19.24
CA ARG A 233 -10.16 14.64 20.08
C ARG A 233 -10.09 16.15 19.82
N GLY A 234 -10.83 16.67 18.84
CA GLY A 234 -10.77 18.07 18.41
C GLY A 234 -9.47 18.47 17.67
N ARG A 235 -8.53 17.54 17.47
CA ARG A 235 -7.23 17.80 16.83
C ARG A 235 -6.62 16.56 16.18
N VAL A 236 -5.86 16.76 15.12
CA VAL A 236 -5.07 15.70 14.47
C VAL A 236 -3.70 15.59 15.15
N PRO A 237 -3.21 14.38 15.49
CA PRO A 237 -1.86 14.19 16.02
C PRO A 237 -0.79 14.67 15.02
N LEU A 238 0.27 15.26 15.53
CA LEU A 238 1.42 15.67 14.73
C LEU A 238 2.15 14.46 14.12
N GLN A 239 2.78 14.66 12.96
CA GLN A 239 3.62 13.65 12.34
C GLN A 239 4.94 13.50 13.10
N ALA A 240 5.34 12.26 13.36
CA ALA A 240 6.54 11.98 14.12
C ALA A 240 7.79 12.00 13.23
N ARG A 241 8.91 12.48 13.80
CA ARG A 241 10.24 12.39 13.20
C ARG A 241 10.73 10.93 13.17
N PRO A 242 11.53 10.51 12.17
CA PRO A 242 12.13 9.18 12.15
C PRO A 242 13.17 9.03 13.26
N THR A 243 12.87 8.22 14.27
CA THR A 243 13.80 7.95 15.39
C THR A 243 14.85 6.90 15.05
N LYS A 244 14.51 5.91 14.22
CA LYS A 244 15.41 4.79 13.91
C LYS A 244 16.48 5.24 12.92
N ARG A 245 17.76 4.94 13.19
CA ARG A 245 18.89 5.20 12.27
C ARG A 245 18.62 4.75 10.83
N ARG A 246 18.08 3.54 10.64
CA ARG A 246 17.73 2.99 9.32
C ARG A 246 16.63 3.77 8.58
N ASP A 247 15.73 4.42 9.32
CA ASP A 247 14.69 5.24 8.71
C ASP A 247 15.33 6.59 8.32
N ILE A 248 16.09 7.23 9.20
CA ILE A 248 16.86 8.46 8.91
C ILE A 248 17.73 8.27 7.67
N ASP A 249 18.57 7.23 7.64
CA ASP A 249 19.44 6.88 6.50
C ASP A 249 18.67 6.67 5.19
N PHE A 250 17.47 6.10 5.25
CA PHE A 250 16.66 5.91 4.05
C PHE A 250 16.13 7.24 3.51
N TYR A 251 15.57 8.09 4.37
CA TYR A 251 14.99 9.36 3.95
C TYR A 251 16.03 10.47 3.74
N SER A 252 17.27 10.28 4.18
CA SER A 252 18.41 11.16 3.88
C SER A 252 19.04 10.91 2.51
N LYS A 253 18.54 9.95 1.71
CA LYS A 253 19.07 9.62 0.38
C LYS A 253 18.29 10.33 -0.71
N GLU A 254 19.00 11.15 -1.50
CA GLU A 254 18.44 11.81 -2.68
C GLU A 254 18.00 10.80 -3.76
N GLU A 255 18.74 9.71 -3.96
CA GLU A 255 18.35 8.63 -4.88
C GLU A 255 16.95 8.06 -4.61
N LYS A 256 16.53 8.06 -3.33
CA LYS A 256 15.24 7.52 -2.90
C LYS A 256 14.16 8.61 -2.85
N ARG A 257 14.52 9.86 -3.15
CA ARG A 257 13.69 11.06 -3.02
C ARG A 257 13.09 11.20 -1.64
N GLY A 258 13.91 10.93 -0.62
CA GLY A 258 13.50 11.04 0.78
C GLY A 258 13.20 12.49 1.17
N TYR A 259 12.08 12.69 1.86
CA TYR A 259 11.60 14.03 2.21
C TYR A 259 12.61 14.84 3.03
N LEU A 260 13.45 14.20 3.88
CA LEU A 260 14.46 14.90 4.68
C LEU A 260 15.45 15.71 3.81
N VAL A 261 15.80 15.21 2.63
CA VAL A 261 16.66 15.93 1.68
C VAL A 261 15.84 16.82 0.75
N MET A 262 14.78 16.26 0.16
CA MET A 262 13.98 16.95 -0.86
C MET A 262 13.32 18.23 -0.33
N GLU A 263 12.97 18.24 0.96
CA GLU A 263 12.34 19.37 1.64
C GLU A 263 13.32 20.13 2.56
N LYS A 264 14.59 19.70 2.62
CA LYS A 264 15.64 20.25 3.50
C LYS A 264 15.19 20.33 4.97
N ASP A 265 14.74 19.18 5.49
CA ASP A 265 14.09 19.10 6.81
C ASP A 265 15.04 19.46 7.96
N LYS A 266 14.50 20.13 8.99
CA LYS A 266 15.25 20.62 10.16
C LYS A 266 15.97 19.49 10.90
N LEU A 267 15.38 18.30 10.98
CA LEU A 267 16.00 17.15 11.64
C LEU A 267 17.36 16.80 11.01
N LEU A 268 17.48 16.87 9.69
CA LEU A 268 18.73 16.53 9.01
C LEU A 268 19.79 17.62 9.23
N GLN A 269 19.37 18.89 9.33
CA GLN A 269 20.25 19.99 9.72
C GLN A 269 20.74 19.84 11.16
N ASP A 270 19.86 19.48 12.10
CA ASP A 270 20.21 19.25 13.52
C ASP A 270 21.24 18.12 13.66
N ILE A 271 21.08 17.04 12.88
CA ILE A 271 22.03 15.93 12.86
C ILE A 271 23.39 16.39 12.33
N LYS A 272 23.43 17.18 11.24
CA LYS A 272 24.68 17.73 10.69
C LYS A 272 25.36 18.68 11.68
N GLU A 273 24.59 19.54 12.34
CA GLU A 273 25.09 20.45 13.37
C GLU A 273 25.71 19.68 14.54
N ALA A 274 25.04 18.62 15.02
CA ALA A 274 25.56 17.76 16.09
C ALA A 274 26.84 17.01 15.66
N GLN A 275 26.95 16.57 14.41
CA GLN A 275 28.18 15.98 13.87
C GLN A 275 29.33 17.01 13.81
N ASN A 276 29.04 18.24 13.33
CA ASN A 276 30.03 19.31 13.21
C ASN A 276 30.53 19.80 14.58
N LYS A 277 29.67 19.85 15.61
CA LYS A 277 30.05 20.19 16.98
C LYS A 277 31.00 19.14 17.62
N GLY A 278 31.02 17.92 17.09
CA GLY A 278 31.91 16.84 17.54
C GLY A 278 31.63 16.32 18.95
N SER A 279 32.25 15.18 19.32
CA SER A 279 32.14 14.58 20.67
C SER A 279 32.77 15.42 21.78
N ARG A 280 33.52 16.47 21.43
CA ARG A 280 34.31 17.29 22.37
C ARG A 280 33.45 18.03 23.40
N HIS A 281 32.18 18.29 23.12
CA HIS A 281 31.30 18.94 24.10
C HIS A 281 30.82 17.97 25.20
N PHE A 282 30.65 16.68 24.89
CA PHE A 282 30.27 15.67 25.89
C PHE A 282 31.42 15.33 26.86
N LEU A 283 32.68 15.52 26.46
CA LEU A 283 33.83 15.40 27.36
C LEU A 283 34.02 16.63 28.28
N LYS A 284 33.50 17.81 27.90
CA LYS A 284 33.66 19.05 28.69
C LYS A 284 32.58 19.28 29.75
N GLN A 285 31.45 18.57 29.73
CA GLN A 285 30.32 18.87 30.64
C GLN A 285 30.31 18.09 31.97
N ASN A 286 31.32 17.25 32.27
CA ASN A 286 31.31 16.41 33.48
C ASN A 286 32.45 16.65 34.49
N VAL A 287 33.25 17.69 34.32
CA VAL A 287 34.08 18.16 35.44
C VAL A 287 33.26 19.21 36.18
N LYS A 288 32.74 18.87 37.37
CA LYS A 288 32.21 19.87 38.29
C LYS A 288 33.38 20.80 38.61
N LYS A 289 33.35 22.02 38.06
CA LYS A 289 34.35 23.04 38.39
C LYS A 289 34.36 23.24 39.91
N SER A 290 35.54 23.26 40.51
CA SER A 290 35.67 23.60 41.93
C SER A 290 35.22 25.05 42.16
N SER A 291 34.77 25.39 43.37
CA SER A 291 34.36 26.78 43.68
C SER A 291 35.46 27.80 43.36
N LEU A 292 36.73 27.42 43.54
CA LEU A 292 37.89 28.22 43.19
C LEU A 292 38.03 28.46 41.68
N GLU A 293 37.74 27.47 40.84
CA GLU A 293 37.78 27.63 39.38
C GLU A 293 36.67 28.55 38.88
N ILE A 294 35.53 28.58 39.58
CA ILE A 294 34.42 29.49 39.30
C ILE A 294 34.82 30.92 39.68
N GLU A 295 35.40 31.13 40.87
CA GLU A 295 35.90 32.43 41.34
C GLU A 295 37.02 32.98 40.44
N LEU A 296 37.95 32.14 39.99
CA LEU A 296 39.04 32.54 39.08
C LEU A 296 38.53 32.99 37.71
N GLU A 297 37.48 32.34 37.19
CA GLU A 297 36.89 32.67 35.89
C GLU A 297 36.05 33.96 35.96
N GLU A 298 35.48 34.30 37.13
CA GLU A 298 34.82 35.58 37.40
C GLU A 298 35.82 36.74 37.60
N LEU A 299 37.00 36.45 38.15
CA LEU A 299 38.08 37.44 38.33
C LEU A 299 38.92 37.67 37.06
N SER A 300 38.77 36.84 36.04
CA SER A 300 39.51 36.96 34.78
C SER A 300 38.83 38.02 33.87
N PRO A 301 39.47 39.17 33.55
CA PRO A 301 38.85 40.26 32.79
C PRO A 301 38.65 39.96 31.28
N GLU A 302 38.65 38.69 30.85
CA GLU A 302 38.54 38.30 29.44
C GLU A 302 37.11 37.92 29.05
N LYS A 303 36.17 38.84 29.25
CA LYS A 303 34.85 38.81 28.60
C LYS A 303 34.41 40.24 28.38
N ASP A 304 34.93 40.84 27.32
CA ASP A 304 34.23 41.79 26.44
C ASP A 304 35.23 42.32 25.40
N TRP A 305 35.23 41.72 24.21
CA TRP A 305 35.81 42.37 23.04
C TRP A 305 34.71 42.51 21.98
N VAL A 306 34.03 43.66 22.04
CA VAL A 306 33.20 44.18 20.95
C VAL A 306 34.08 45.15 20.16
N PRO A 307 34.30 44.92 18.84
CA PRO A 307 35.09 45.86 18.05
C PRO A 307 34.23 47.09 17.71
N VAL A 308 34.54 48.23 18.33
CA VAL A 308 34.04 49.54 17.87
C VAL A 308 35.05 50.12 16.87
N VAL A 309 34.65 50.17 15.61
CA VAL A 309 35.37 50.85 14.54
C VAL A 309 34.95 52.33 14.55
N SER A 310 35.86 53.24 14.91
CA SER A 310 35.68 54.68 14.69
C SER A 310 36.72 55.21 13.71
N ASN A 311 36.26 55.56 12.51
CA ASN A 311 37.05 56.24 11.48
C ASN A 311 37.06 57.75 11.77
N SER A 312 38.13 58.28 12.37
CA SER A 312 38.38 59.72 12.37
C SER A 312 39.87 60.03 12.30
N LYS A 313 40.21 60.80 11.27
CA LYS A 313 41.53 61.08 10.70
C LYS A 313 42.24 62.21 11.48
N VAL A 314 43.55 62.06 11.66
CA VAL A 314 44.46 63.05 12.28
C VAL A 314 44.53 64.32 11.42
N MET A 315 44.31 65.48 12.02
CA MET A 315 44.70 66.78 11.50
C MET A 315 45.78 67.34 12.44
N ASN A 316 47.02 67.45 11.94
CA ASN A 316 48.05 68.31 12.51
C ASN A 316 47.83 69.72 11.98
N ILE A 317 48.13 70.74 12.79
CA ILE A 317 48.82 72.00 12.46
C ILE A 317 48.61 72.95 13.65
N LYS A 318 49.71 73.32 14.32
CA LYS A 318 49.93 74.61 15.01
C LYS A 318 48.74 75.17 15.82
N ALA A 319 48.66 74.85 17.11
CA ALA A 319 47.99 75.70 18.11
C ALA A 319 48.20 75.13 19.52
N LEU A 320 49.38 75.34 20.10
CA LEU A 320 49.57 75.31 21.55
C LEU A 320 50.53 76.45 21.90
N ASP A 321 50.02 77.67 21.82
CA ASP A 321 50.49 78.81 22.62
C ASP A 321 49.45 78.99 23.73
N HIS A 322 49.82 78.62 24.95
CA HIS A 322 49.43 79.12 26.27
C HIS A 322 49.93 78.15 27.33
#